data_AF-A0A1Z5R1T0-F1
#
_entry.id   AF-A0A1Z5R1T0-F1
#
_cell.length_a   1.000
_cell.length_b   1.000
_cell.length_c   1.000
_cell.angle_alpha   90.00
_cell.angle_beta   90.00
_cell.angle_gamma   90.00
#
_symmetry.space_group_name_H-M   'P 1'
#
loop_
_entity.id
_entity.type
_entity.pdbx_description
1 polymer ?
#
loop_
_entity_poly.entity_id
_entity_poly.type
_entity_poly.pdbx_seq_one_letter_code
_entity_poly.pdbx_strand_id
1 'polypeptide(L)'
;MGAAKLNGEDPREFLAGLASNIGLDKFRAATLVCASIATRTRTCFLQCWALEIQGKRPEALDELVKLCRIHYIFPPEDNSAEMEMVSAGLEKNLHVAERVHLLYLYRSICTAGNLKTAAEALGLSLPDE
;
A
#
# COMPACT_ATOMS: atom_id res chain seq x y z
N MET A 1 -9.52 14.62 1.83
CA MET A 1 -9.88 14.23 3.21
C MET A 1 -8.61 13.73 3.87
N GLY A 2 -8.24 14.20 5.06
CA GLY A 2 -6.94 13.90 5.69
C GLY A 2 -6.82 12.45 6.15
N ALA A 3 -5.58 11.95 6.25
CA ALA A 3 -5.26 10.63 6.76
C ALA A 3 -5.84 10.38 8.16
N ALA A 4 -6.06 9.10 8.51
CA ALA A 4 -6.53 8.77 9.86
C ALA A 4 -5.55 9.30 10.92
N LYS A 5 -6.09 9.81 12.03
CA LYS A 5 -5.30 10.15 13.22
C LYS A 5 -5.63 9.18 14.34
N LEU A 6 -4.61 8.75 15.09
CA LEU A 6 -4.80 7.96 16.31
C LEU A 6 -4.57 8.88 17.50
N ASN A 7 -5.62 9.13 18.29
CA ASN A 7 -5.58 10.07 19.42
C ASN A 7 -5.04 11.47 19.06
N GLY A 8 -5.19 11.91 17.80
CA GLY A 8 -4.70 13.20 17.30
C GLY A 8 -3.30 13.18 16.68
N GLU A 9 -2.57 12.07 16.76
CA GLU A 9 -1.23 11.89 16.21
C GLU A 9 -1.23 11.15 14.86
N ASP A 10 -0.15 11.30 14.08
CA ASP A 10 0.13 10.45 12.92
C ASP A 10 0.24 8.99 13.39
N PRO A 11 -0.43 8.02 12.74
CA PRO A 11 -0.45 6.64 13.22
C PRO A 11 0.93 5.98 13.31
N ARG A 12 1.90 6.36 12.47
CA ARG A 12 3.29 5.87 12.54
C ARG A 12 3.98 6.43 13.77
N GLU A 13 3.81 7.72 14.03
CA GLU A 13 4.36 8.39 15.21
C GLU A 13 3.76 7.86 16.52
N PHE A 14 2.44 7.61 16.54
CA PHE A 14 1.73 7.02 17.67
C PHE A 14 2.27 5.64 18.01
N LEU A 15 2.38 4.76 17.01
CA LEU A 15 2.95 3.41 17.20
C LEU A 15 4.42 3.47 17.61
N ALA A 16 5.20 4.36 17.00
CA ALA A 16 6.59 4.55 17.34
C ALA A 16 6.77 5.10 18.77
N GLY A 17 5.80 5.86 19.30
CA GLY A 17 5.74 6.29 20.70
C GLY A 17 5.64 5.12 21.70
N LEU A 18 5.12 3.96 21.27
CA LEU A 18 5.07 2.74 22.07
C LEU A 18 6.39 1.94 22.01
N ALA A 19 7.31 2.28 21.11
CA ALA A 19 8.53 1.52 20.86
C ALA A 19 9.49 1.48 22.06
N SER A 20 9.52 2.54 22.86
CA SER A 20 10.33 2.62 24.09
C SER A 20 9.93 1.54 25.11
N ASN A 21 8.65 1.15 25.16
CA ASN A 21 8.15 0.11 26.05
C ASN A 21 8.68 -1.29 25.71
N ILE A 22 9.17 -1.49 24.48
CA ILE A 22 9.76 -2.75 24.02
C ILE A 22 11.27 -2.62 23.75
N GLY A 23 11.90 -1.53 24.20
CA GLY A 23 13.34 -1.29 24.02
C GLY A 23 13.75 -0.98 22.58
N LEU A 24 12.81 -0.54 21.74
CA LEU A 24 13.06 -0.20 20.34
C LEU A 24 13.11 1.33 20.18
N ASP A 25 14.11 1.81 19.44
CA ASP A 25 14.22 3.22 19.07
C ASP A 25 13.05 3.67 18.18
N LYS A 26 12.56 4.90 18.40
CA LYS A 26 11.38 5.45 17.71
C LYS A 26 11.57 5.48 16.19
N PHE A 27 12.74 5.91 15.70
CA PHE A 27 13.01 5.97 14.27
C PHE A 27 13.05 4.56 13.68
N ARG A 28 13.71 3.61 14.36
CA ARG A 28 13.72 2.21 13.93
C ARG A 28 12.31 1.61 13.87
N ALA A 29 11.46 1.95 14.83
CA ALA A 29 10.06 1.51 14.84
C ALA A 29 9.27 2.10 13.66
N ALA A 30 9.42 3.39 13.39
CA ALA A 30 8.80 4.03 12.23
C ALA A 30 9.25 3.39 10.91
N THR A 31 10.55 3.10 10.74
CA THR A 31 11.08 2.38 9.58
C THR A 31 10.45 0.98 9.44
N LEU A 32 10.29 0.23 10.53
CA LEU A 32 9.63 -1.07 10.49
C LEU A 32 8.15 -0.96 10.06
N VAL A 33 7.45 0.08 10.50
CA VAL A 33 6.07 0.35 10.08
C VAL A 33 6.04 0.65 8.56
N CYS A 34 6.89 1.54 8.06
CA CYS A 34 6.99 1.84 6.62
C CYS A 34 7.32 0.59 5.79
N ALA A 35 8.32 -0.17 6.18
CA ALA A 35 8.69 -1.43 5.52
C ALA A 35 7.56 -2.47 5.55
N SER A 36 6.77 -2.51 6.64
CA SER A 36 5.61 -3.39 6.75
C SER A 36 4.50 -2.96 5.79
N ILE A 37 4.23 -1.66 5.66
CA ILE A 37 3.25 -1.13 4.71
C ILE A 37 3.67 -1.45 3.27
N ALA A 38 4.95 -1.25 2.95
CA ALA A 38 5.53 -1.60 1.65
C ALA A 38 5.35 -3.09 1.34
N THR A 39 5.75 -3.94 2.28
CA THR A 39 5.62 -5.40 2.16
C THR A 39 4.16 -5.81 1.93
N ARG A 40 3.24 -5.28 2.74
CA ARG A 40 1.81 -5.56 2.60
C ARG A 40 1.25 -5.05 1.28
N THR A 41 1.69 -3.90 0.80
CA THR A 41 1.31 -3.37 -0.52
C THR A 41 1.67 -4.35 -1.62
N ARG A 42 2.94 -4.78 -1.66
CA ARG A 42 3.43 -5.78 -2.62
C ARG A 42 2.65 -7.09 -2.54
N THR A 43 2.50 -7.65 -1.33
CA THR A 43 1.83 -8.94 -1.14
C THR A 43 0.35 -8.87 -1.51
N CYS A 44 -0.36 -7.80 -1.18
CA CYS A 44 -1.78 -7.65 -1.55
C CYS A 44 -1.95 -7.61 -3.07
N PHE A 45 -1.10 -6.89 -3.81
CA PHE A 45 -1.18 -6.88 -5.27
C PHE A 45 -0.89 -8.25 -5.90
N LEU A 46 0.15 -8.94 -5.43
CA LEU A 46 0.46 -10.29 -5.92
C LEU A 46 -0.66 -11.29 -5.61
N GLN A 47 -1.23 -11.22 -4.39
CA GLN A 47 -2.33 -12.09 -3.99
C GLN A 47 -3.61 -11.77 -4.77
N CYS A 48 -3.92 -10.48 -4.96
CA CYS A 48 -5.02 -10.04 -5.82
C CYS A 48 -4.87 -10.60 -7.22
N TRP A 49 -3.67 -10.50 -7.82
CA TRP A 49 -3.41 -11.05 -9.16
C TRP A 49 -3.60 -12.56 -9.19
N ALA A 50 -3.04 -13.28 -8.22
CA ALA A 50 -3.17 -14.73 -8.12
C ALA A 50 -4.64 -15.18 -8.01
N LEU A 51 -5.47 -14.44 -7.29
CA LEU A 51 -6.90 -14.72 -7.16
C LEU A 51 -7.67 -14.36 -8.44
N GLU A 52 -7.32 -13.24 -9.08
CA GLU A 52 -7.93 -12.80 -10.34
C GLU A 52 -7.73 -13.83 -11.45
N ILE A 53 -6.51 -14.35 -11.63
CA ILE A 53 -6.24 -15.40 -12.63
C ILE A 53 -6.90 -16.75 -12.31
N GLN A 54 -7.25 -16.98 -11.04
CA GLN A 54 -8.03 -18.14 -10.59
C GLN A 54 -9.55 -17.93 -10.78
N GLY A 55 -9.99 -16.78 -11.27
CA GLY A 55 -11.41 -16.42 -11.38
C GLY A 55 -12.08 -16.09 -10.04
N LYS A 56 -11.30 -15.95 -8.96
CA LYS A 56 -11.77 -15.63 -7.60
C LYS A 56 -11.81 -14.12 -7.38
N ARG A 57 -12.58 -13.45 -8.23
CA ARG A 57 -12.63 -11.98 -8.26
C ARG A 57 -13.13 -11.36 -6.94
N PRO A 58 -14.16 -11.89 -6.25
CA PRO A 58 -14.58 -11.34 -4.95
C PRO A 58 -13.43 -11.32 -3.92
N GLU A 59 -12.69 -12.42 -3.82
CA GLU A 59 -11.55 -12.54 -2.91
C GLU A 59 -10.38 -11.65 -3.33
N ALA A 60 -10.17 -11.48 -4.64
CA ALA A 60 -9.17 -10.54 -5.18
C ALA A 60 -9.49 -9.10 -4.75
N LEU A 61 -10.76 -8.69 -4.85
CA LEU A 61 -11.21 -7.36 -4.42
C LEU A 61 -11.09 -7.19 -2.91
N ASP A 62 -11.35 -8.23 -2.11
CA ASP A 62 -11.14 -8.19 -0.66
C ASP A 62 -9.68 -7.90 -0.27
N GLU A 63 -8.69 -8.41 -1.02
CA GLU A 63 -7.29 -8.04 -0.80
C GLU A 63 -7.03 -6.55 -1.05
N LEU A 64 -7.62 -5.99 -2.10
CA LEU A 64 -7.48 -4.57 -2.39
C LEU A 64 -8.20 -3.70 -1.35
N VAL A 65 -9.32 -4.15 -0.78
CA VAL A 65 -10.00 -3.46 0.32
C VAL A 65 -9.10 -3.42 1.56
N LYS A 66 -8.39 -4.50 1.88
CA LYS A 66 -7.40 -4.50 2.98
C LYS A 66 -6.31 -3.48 2.72
N LEU A 67 -5.80 -3.40 1.49
CA LEU A 67 -4.78 -2.44 1.09
C LEU A 67 -5.27 -0.99 1.22
N CYS A 68 -6.46 -0.68 0.72
CA CYS A 68 -7.09 0.64 0.86
C CYS A 68 -7.14 1.09 2.32
N ARG A 69 -7.51 0.19 3.24
CA ARG A 69 -7.55 0.49 4.68
C ARG A 69 -6.16 0.74 5.26
N ILE A 70 -5.15 -0.03 4.84
CA ILE A 70 -3.76 0.16 5.28
C ILE A 70 -3.26 1.53 4.83
N HIS A 71 -3.43 1.89 3.55
CA HIS A 71 -2.99 3.19 3.03
C HIS A 71 -3.79 4.36 3.61
N TYR A 72 -5.05 4.15 3.99
CA TYR A 72 -5.84 5.17 4.67
C TYR A 72 -5.34 5.46 6.09
N ILE A 73 -4.96 4.41 6.83
CA ILE A 73 -4.46 4.55 8.21
C ILE A 73 -2.99 4.98 8.21
N PHE A 74 -2.18 4.36 7.37
CA PHE A 74 -0.75 4.63 7.24
C PHE A 74 -0.45 5.02 5.80
N PRO A 75 -0.76 6.27 5.39
CA PRO A 75 -0.49 6.73 4.04
C PRO A 75 1.02 6.68 3.78
N PRO A 76 1.45 5.97 2.73
CA PRO A 76 2.83 6.09 2.26
C PRO A 76 3.12 7.53 1.84
N GLU A 77 4.36 7.94 2.02
CA GLU A 77 4.84 9.20 1.47
C GLU A 77 4.94 9.11 -0.05
N ASP A 78 4.54 10.19 -0.72
CA ASP A 78 4.66 10.34 -2.16
C ASP A 78 6.13 10.14 -2.59
N ASN A 79 6.36 9.28 -3.59
CA ASN A 79 7.70 8.95 -4.08
C ASN A 79 8.65 8.41 -2.99
N SER A 80 8.11 7.70 -1.99
CA SER A 80 8.92 7.03 -0.98
C SER A 80 9.79 5.91 -1.57
N ALA A 81 11.00 5.75 -1.03
CA ALA A 81 11.91 4.66 -1.40
C ALA A 81 11.25 3.29 -1.19
N GLU A 82 10.40 3.17 -0.16
CA GLU A 82 9.62 1.98 0.11
C GLU A 82 8.67 1.61 -1.05
N MET A 83 7.96 2.59 -1.62
CA MET A 83 7.06 2.35 -2.76
C MET A 83 7.82 2.09 -4.06
N GLU A 84 8.99 2.71 -4.24
CA GLU A 84 9.90 2.39 -5.35
C GLU A 84 10.37 0.92 -5.26
N MET A 85 10.73 0.45 -4.06
CA MET A 85 11.06 -0.96 -3.83
C MET A 85 9.88 -1.90 -4.11
N VAL A 86 8.65 -1.48 -3.78
CA VAL A 86 7.44 -2.25 -4.11
C VAL A 86 7.26 -2.35 -5.61
N SER A 87 7.37 -1.23 -6.32
CA SER A 87 7.32 -1.18 -7.79
C SER A 87 8.33 -2.13 -8.40
N ALA A 88 9.62 -1.95 -8.09
CA ALA A 88 10.72 -2.83 -8.55
C ALA A 88 10.46 -4.32 -8.25
N GLY A 89 9.83 -4.61 -7.10
CA GLY A 89 9.45 -5.96 -6.70
C GLY A 89 8.26 -6.53 -7.48
N LEU A 90 7.33 -5.69 -7.94
CA LEU A 90 6.17 -6.07 -8.75
C LEU A 90 6.52 -6.19 -10.23
N GLU A 91 7.39 -5.33 -10.78
CA GLU A 91 7.80 -5.43 -12.21
C GLU A 91 8.49 -6.76 -12.52
N LYS A 92 9.15 -7.36 -11.53
CA LYS A 92 9.78 -8.69 -11.65
C LYS A 92 8.78 -9.83 -11.78
N ASN A 93 7.54 -9.65 -11.34
CA ASN A 93 6.53 -10.70 -11.25
C ASN A 93 5.31 -10.45 -12.13
N LEU A 94 5.10 -9.20 -12.56
CA LEU A 94 3.92 -8.76 -13.29
C LEU A 94 4.30 -7.96 -14.53
N HIS A 95 3.66 -8.28 -15.65
CA HIS A 95 3.74 -7.51 -16.88
C HIS A 95 2.95 -6.20 -16.76
N VAL A 96 3.29 -5.21 -17.61
CA VAL A 96 2.65 -3.89 -17.61
C VAL A 96 1.12 -3.99 -17.71
N ALA A 97 0.60 -4.87 -18.58
CA ALA A 97 -0.84 -5.07 -18.75
C ALA A 97 -1.53 -5.55 -17.46
N GLU A 98 -0.88 -6.42 -16.69
CA GLU A 98 -1.41 -6.99 -15.45
C GLU A 98 -1.43 -5.92 -14.36
N ARG A 99 -0.39 -5.07 -14.29
CA ARG A 99 -0.34 -3.94 -13.37
C ARG A 99 -1.41 -2.89 -13.70
N VAL A 100 -1.63 -2.60 -14.97
CA VAL A 100 -2.72 -1.70 -15.41
C VAL A 100 -4.08 -2.29 -15.03
N HIS A 101 -4.27 -3.60 -15.18
CA HIS A 101 -5.49 -4.28 -14.74
C HIS A 101 -5.69 -4.16 -13.22
N LEU A 102 -4.65 -4.42 -12.43
CA LEU A 102 -4.71 -4.26 -10.97
C LEU A 102 -5.05 -2.82 -10.55
N LEU A 103 -4.52 -1.81 -11.23
CA LEU A 103 -4.86 -0.42 -10.98
C LEU A 103 -6.35 -0.14 -11.28
N TYR A 104 -6.87 -0.73 -12.37
CA TYR A 104 -8.30 -0.66 -12.69
C TYR A 104 -9.17 -1.32 -11.60
N LEU A 105 -8.79 -2.50 -11.11
CA LEU A 105 -9.49 -3.16 -9.99
C LEU A 105 -9.45 -2.30 -8.73
N TYR A 106 -8.29 -1.75 -8.40
CA TYR A 106 -8.11 -0.87 -7.25
C TYR A 106 -9.00 0.37 -7.35
N ARG A 107 -9.09 0.99 -8.52
CA ARG A 107 -9.98 2.13 -8.76
C ARG A 107 -11.46 1.77 -8.58
N SER A 108 -11.86 0.54 -8.91
CA SER A 108 -13.26 0.11 -8.82
C SER A 108 -13.77 -0.04 -7.38
N ILE A 109 -12.88 -0.30 -6.42
CA ILE A 109 -13.23 -0.55 -5.00
C ILE A 109 -12.84 0.59 -4.07
N CYS A 110 -11.85 1.41 -4.46
CA CYS A 110 -11.32 2.47 -3.62
C CYS A 110 -11.85 3.84 -4.07
N THR A 111 -12.95 4.29 -3.48
CA THR A 111 -13.54 5.62 -3.76
C THR A 111 -12.82 6.77 -3.09
N ALA A 112 -11.99 6.48 -2.08
CA ALA A 112 -11.26 7.47 -1.28
C ALA A 112 -9.76 7.15 -1.11
N GLY A 113 -9.25 6.11 -1.77
CA GLY A 113 -7.84 5.71 -1.67
C GLY A 113 -6.92 6.60 -2.49
N ASN A 114 -5.66 6.69 -2.06
CA ASN A 114 -4.64 7.43 -2.78
C ASN A 114 -4.28 6.68 -4.08
N LEU A 115 -5.05 6.89 -5.14
CA LEU A 115 -4.87 6.27 -6.46
C LEU A 115 -3.44 6.48 -6.96
N LYS A 116 -2.86 7.65 -6.64
CA LYS A 116 -1.47 7.98 -6.90
C LYS A 116 -0.51 6.98 -6.26
N THR A 117 -0.62 6.73 -4.95
CA THR A 117 0.20 5.73 -4.25
C THR A 117 0.04 4.33 -4.84
N ALA A 118 -1.17 3.92 -5.21
CA ALA A 118 -1.39 2.62 -5.84
C ALA A 118 -0.71 2.55 -7.23
N ALA A 119 -0.78 3.62 -8.01
CA ALA A 119 -0.10 3.71 -9.30
C ALA A 119 1.42 3.72 -9.14
N GLU A 120 1.97 4.48 -8.19
CA GLU A 120 3.40 4.49 -7.84
C GLU A 120 3.88 3.09 -7.45
N ALA A 121 3.16 2.42 -6.55
CA ALA A 121 3.47 1.05 -6.14
C ALA A 121 3.41 0.07 -7.31
N LEU A 122 2.53 0.28 -8.28
CA LEU A 122 2.43 -0.53 -9.51
C LEU A 122 3.44 -0.12 -10.59
N GLY A 123 4.27 0.90 -10.36
CA GLY A 123 5.22 1.40 -11.37
C GLY A 123 4.54 2.03 -12.58
N LEU A 124 3.39 2.67 -12.36
CA LEU A 124 2.57 3.29 -13.41
C LEU A 124 2.51 4.80 -13.21
N SER A 125 2.67 5.53 -14.31
CA SER A 125 2.39 6.97 -14.37
C SER A 125 0.89 7.16 -14.56
N LEU A 126 0.23 7.88 -13.65
CA LEU A 126 -1.10 8.40 -13.95
C LEU A 126 -0.95 9.51 -15.00
N PRO A 127 -1.82 9.59 -16.02
CA PRO A 127 -1.84 10.76 -16.88
C PRO A 127 -2.16 12.00 -16.02
N ASP A 128 -1.45 13.10 -16.26
CA ASP A 128 -1.75 14.38 -15.62
C ASP A 128 -3.23 14.72 -15.87
N GLU A 129 -3.98 15.01 -14.79
CA GLU A 129 -5.38 15.46 -14.86
C GLU A 129 -5.51 16.84 -15.53
#